data_AF-A0A6L8GKA4-F1
#
_entry.id   AF-A0A6L8GKA4-F1
#
_cell.length_a   1.000
_cell.length_b   1.000
_cell.length_c   1.000
_cell.angle_alpha   90.00
_cell.angle_beta   90.00
_cell.angle_gamma   90.00
#
_symmetry.space_group_name_H-M   'P 1'
#
loop_
_entity.id
_entity.type
_entity.pdbx_description
1 polymer ?
#
loop_
_entity_poly.entity_id
_entity_poly.type
_entity_poly.pdbx_seq_one_letter_code
_entity_poly.pdbx_strand_id
1 'polypeptide(L)' 'MVTAPANPPQPRDPSTLWPSGDAAPKGGNPFSALPNQVPPQNLEAEEAVLGGILLDPEAMARVADILHPDAFYVAA' A
#
# COMPACT_ATOMS: atom_id res chain seq x y z
N MET A 1 34.26 -40.28 28.73
CA MET A 1 32.87 -40.24 28.23
C MET A 1 32.05 -39.45 29.23
N VAL A 2 31.72 -38.19 28.94
CA VAL A 2 30.80 -37.37 29.76
C VAL A 2 29.64 -37.01 28.86
N THR A 3 28.44 -37.45 29.24
CA THR A 3 27.17 -37.09 28.60
C THR A 3 26.69 -35.78 29.21
N ALA A 4 26.49 -34.76 28.38
CA ALA A 4 25.90 -33.48 28.78
C ALA A 4 24.37 -33.58 28.78
N PRO A 5 23.67 -32.89 29.70
CA PRO A 5 22.21 -32.95 29.77
C PRO A 5 21.56 -32.33 28.53
N ALA A 6 20.52 -32.99 28.00
CA ALA A 6 19.74 -32.50 26.89
C ALA A 6 19.08 -31.15 27.28
N ASN A 7 19.40 -30.09 26.54
CA ASN A 7 18.78 -28.79 26.68
C ASN A 7 17.27 -28.91 26.35
N PRO A 8 16.35 -28.42 27.21
CA PRO A 8 14.93 -28.42 26.86
C PRO A 8 14.72 -27.64 25.55
N PRO A 9 13.76 -28.07 24.70
CA PRO A 9 13.43 -27.35 23.48
C PRO A 9 13.03 -25.93 23.86
N GLN A 10 13.79 -24.96 23.37
CA GLN A 10 13.51 -23.55 23.61
C GLN A 10 12.14 -23.21 22.98
N PRO A 11 11.33 -22.34 23.61
CA PRO A 11 10.06 -21.90 23.05
C PRO A 11 10.29 -21.35 21.64
N ARG A 12 9.49 -21.82 20.68
CA ARG A 12 9.67 -21.54 19.27
C ARG A 12 9.63 -20.04 19.06
N ASP A 13 10.73 -19.46 18.61
CA ASP A 13 10.82 -18.04 18.30
C ASP A 13 9.74 -17.71 17.25
N PRO A 14 8.82 -16.77 17.50
CA PRO A 14 7.76 -16.41 16.56
C PRO A 14 8.31 -15.92 15.21
N SER A 15 9.57 -15.49 15.13
CA SER A 15 10.24 -15.14 13.86
C SER A 15 10.61 -16.35 12.98
N THR A 16 10.49 -17.58 13.50
CA THR A 16 10.65 -18.84 12.75
C THR A 16 9.33 -19.50 12.35
N LEU A 17 8.18 -18.89 12.69
CA LEU A 17 6.85 -19.44 12.40
C LEU A 17 6.30 -19.09 11.00
N TRP A 18 7.05 -18.33 10.20
CA TRP A 18 6.72 -18.05 8.80
C TRP A 18 7.59 -18.93 7.91
N PRO A 19 7.02 -19.74 6.99
CA PRO A 19 7.83 -20.53 6.08
C PRO A 19 8.66 -19.58 5.23
N SER A 20 9.97 -19.81 5.22
CA SER A 20 10.89 -19.22 4.25
C SER A 20 10.39 -19.64 2.86
N GLY A 21 9.70 -18.74 2.17
CA GLY A 21 9.05 -19.04 0.89
C GLY A 21 8.65 -17.80 0.12
N ASP A 22 7.90 -16.89 0.75
CA ASP A 22 7.41 -15.69 0.07
C ASP A 22 7.61 -14.49 0.99
N ALA A 23 8.64 -13.71 0.73
CA ALA A 23 8.88 -12.47 1.44
C ALA A 23 7.67 -11.55 1.22
N ALA A 24 6.88 -11.30 2.28
CA ALA A 24 6.02 -10.13 2.31
C ALA A 24 6.90 -8.90 2.02
N PRO A 25 6.54 -8.02 1.07
CA PRO A 25 7.41 -6.93 0.64
C PRO A 25 7.66 -6.00 1.83
N LYS A 26 8.85 -6.09 2.42
CA LYS A 26 9.33 -5.13 3.43
C LYS A 26 9.56 -3.79 2.73
N GLY A 27 8.59 -2.87 2.88
CA GLY A 27 8.75 -1.47 2.49
C GLY A 27 8.15 -1.07 1.14
N GLY A 28 7.35 -1.91 0.51
CA GLY A 28 6.59 -1.53 -0.69
C GLY A 28 5.30 -0.80 -0.29
N ASN A 29 5.02 0.34 -0.93
CA ASN A 29 3.69 0.93 -0.99
C ASN A 29 2.65 -0.20 -1.25
N PRO A 30 1.65 -0.46 -0.37
CA PRO A 30 0.67 -1.54 -0.58
C PRO A 30 -0.24 -1.34 -1.80
N PHE A 31 -0.21 -0.13 -2.38
CA PHE A 31 -0.85 0.28 -3.61
C PHE A 31 0.11 0.30 -4.82
N SER A 32 1.40 -0.03 -4.66
CA SER A 32 2.29 -0.17 -5.80
C SER A 32 1.92 -1.45 -6.53
N ALA A 33 1.32 -1.28 -7.70
CA ALA A 33 0.97 -2.37 -8.59
C ALA A 33 2.14 -3.33 -8.78
N LEU A 34 1.86 -4.63 -8.66
CA LEU A 34 2.67 -5.64 -9.33
C LEU A 34 2.68 -5.31 -10.83
N PRO A 35 3.74 -5.64 -11.60
CA PRO A 35 3.93 -5.21 -13.00
C PRO A 35 2.78 -5.51 -13.99
N ASN A 36 1.78 -6.29 -13.57
CA ASN A 36 0.61 -6.68 -14.35
C ASN A 36 -0.73 -6.49 -13.60
N GLN A 37 -0.74 -5.69 -12.54
CA GLN A 37 -1.96 -5.32 -11.83
C GLN A 37 -2.18 -3.82 -11.95
N VAL A 38 -3.42 -3.44 -12.15
CA VAL A 38 -3.82 -2.03 -12.10
C VAL A 38 -3.89 -1.64 -10.62
N PRO A 39 -3.21 -0.56 -10.19
CA PRO A 39 -3.38 -0.04 -8.83
C PRO A 39 -4.87 0.23 -8.52
N PRO A 40 -5.31 0.12 -7.26
CA PRO A 40 -6.65 0.52 -6.88
C PRO A 40 -6.95 1.97 -7.31
N GLN A 41 -8.02 2.17 -8.07
CA GLN A 41 -8.40 3.47 -8.63
C GLN A 41 -9.92 3.56 -8.86
N ASN A 42 -10.45 4.78 -9.00
CA ASN A 42 -11.84 5.02 -9.37
C ASN A 42 -11.95 6.20 -10.35
N LEU A 43 -11.95 5.90 -11.64
CA LEU A 43 -11.98 6.90 -12.72
C LEU A 43 -13.26 7.74 -12.72
N GLU A 44 -14.42 7.15 -12.41
CA GLU A 44 -15.69 7.87 -12.37
C GLU A 44 -15.69 8.96 -11.27
N ALA A 45 -15.07 8.66 -10.12
CA ALA A 45 -14.89 9.65 -9.07
C ALA A 45 -13.93 10.77 -9.48
N GLU A 46 -12.84 10.44 -10.19
CA GLU A 46 -11.90 11.43 -10.72
C GLU A 46 -12.61 12.39 -11.70
N GLU A 47 -13.35 11.86 -12.66
CA GLU A 47 -14.14 12.65 -13.62
C GLU A 47 -15.19 13.52 -12.93
N ALA A 48 -15.89 12.99 -11.92
CA ALA A 48 -16.86 13.75 -11.15
C ALA A 48 -16.24 14.91 -10.38
N VAL A 49 -15.04 14.71 -9.79
CA VAL A 49 -14.30 15.77 -9.09
C VAL A 49 -13.86 16.84 -10.07
N LEU A 50 -13.25 16.48 -11.20
CA LEU A 50 -12.81 17.43 -12.22
C LEU A 50 -14.00 18.20 -12.82
N GLY A 51 -15.09 17.49 -13.13
CA GLY A 51 -16.34 18.10 -13.58
C GLY A 51 -16.90 19.08 -12.56
N GLY A 52 -16.93 18.73 -11.27
CA GLY A 52 -17.34 19.61 -10.19
C GLY A 52 -16.49 20.88 -10.08
N ILE A 53 -15.16 20.74 -10.23
CA ILE A 53 -14.23 21.88 -10.26
C ILE A 53 -14.50 22.81 -11.45
N LEU A 54 -14.80 22.24 -12.63
CA LEU A 54 -15.08 23.03 -13.83
C LEU A 54 -16.41 23.79 -13.75
N LEU A 55 -17.41 23.23 -13.06
CA LEU A 55 -18.74 23.82 -12.94
C LEU A 55 -18.81 24.92 -11.88
N ASP A 56 -18.03 24.83 -10.80
CA ASP A 56 -17.99 25.80 -9.72
C ASP A 56 -16.64 26.54 -9.67
N PRO A 57 -16.58 27.83 -10.02
CA PRO A 57 -15.34 28.59 -10.04
C PRO A 57 -14.66 28.72 -8.66
N GLU A 58 -15.41 28.56 -7.57
CA GLU A 58 -14.88 28.63 -6.20
C GLU A 58 -14.45 27.25 -5.66
N ALA A 59 -14.64 26.17 -6.42
CA ALA A 59 -14.32 24.82 -6.00
C ALA A 59 -12.82 24.65 -5.71
N MET A 60 -11.96 25.26 -6.53
CA MET A 60 -10.51 25.14 -6.37
C MET A 60 -10.04 25.63 -5.00
N ALA A 61 -10.57 26.75 -4.51
CA ALA A 61 -10.22 27.30 -3.20
C ALA A 61 -10.56 26.35 -2.03
N ARG A 62 -11.56 25.47 -2.21
CA ARG A 62 -11.96 24.49 -1.17
C ARG A 62 -11.13 23.22 -1.20
N VAL A 63 -10.61 22.82 -2.35
CA VAL A 63 -9.93 21.53 -2.52
C VAL A 63 -8.40 21.63 -2.59
N ALA A 64 -7.85 22.82 -2.84
CA ALA A 64 -6.41 23.02 -3.10
C ALA A 64 -5.49 22.47 -1.99
N ASP A 65 -5.94 22.47 -0.73
CA ASP A 65 -5.13 21.99 0.41
C ASP A 65 -5.14 20.46 0.57
N ILE A 66 -6.03 19.76 -0.14
CA ILE A 66 -6.27 18.31 0.02
C ILE A 66 -5.97 17.56 -1.27
N LEU A 67 -6.34 18.14 -2.41
CA LEU A 67 -6.28 17.48 -3.70
C LEU A 67 -5.01 17.88 -4.45
N HIS A 68 -4.03 16.98 -4.44
CA HIS A 68 -2.81 17.10 -5.24
C HIS A 68 -3.03 16.54 -6.66
N PRO A 69 -2.41 17.11 -7.71
CA PRO A 69 -2.51 16.59 -9.08
C PRO A 69 -2.11 15.11 -9.19
N ASP A 70 -1.15 14.69 -8.38
CA ASP A 70 -0.56 13.35 -8.31
C ASP A 70 -1.53 12.30 -7.72
N ALA A 71 -2.67 12.74 -7.17
CA ALA A 71 -3.70 11.87 -6.63
C ALA A 71 -4.59 11.25 -7.73
N PHE A 72 -4.54 11.77 -8.96
CA PHE A 72 -5.27 11.25 -10.11
C PHE A 72 -4.49 10.14 -10.78
N TYR A 73 -5.18 9.05 -11.15
CA TYR A 73 -4.52 7.92 -11.80
C TYR A 73 -4.13 8.23 -13.24
N VAL A 74 -4.99 8.96 -13.96
CA VAL A 74 -4.73 9.35 -15.34
C VAL A 74 -3.85 10.58 -15.36
N ALA A 75 -2.58 10.39 -15.72
CA ALA A 75 -1.70 11.50 -16.08
C ALA A 75 -2.13 12.05 -17.46
N ALA A 76 -2.50 13.33 -17.50
CA ALA A 76 -2.82 14.07 -18.73
C ALA A 76 -1.60 14.84 -19.26
#